data_AF-A0A2M7MMS1-F1
#
_entry.id   AF-A0A2M7MMS1-F1
#
_cell.length_a   1.000
_cell.length_b   1.000
_cell.length_c   1.000
_cell.angle_alpha   90.00
_cell.angle_beta   90.00
_cell.angle_gamma   90.00
#
_symmetry.space_group_name_H-M   'P 1'
#
loop_
_entity.id
_entity.type
_entity.pdbx_description
1 polymer ?
#
loop_
_entity_poly.entity_id
_entity_poly.type
_entity_poly.pdbx_seq_one_letter_code
_entity_poly.pdbx_strand_id
1 'polypeptide(L)' 'MMETHLIQTKLEELKKEVFDYIDFLIMKQYKGGKKEKFTFDWAGGLSDLKEKYTSVELQHKAMEWR' A
#
# COMPACT_ATOMS: atom_id res chain seq x y z
N MET A 1 50.49 -9.66 -2.89
CA MET A 1 49.46 -10.47 -2.19
C MET A 1 48.38 -9.65 -1.49
N MET A 2 48.64 -8.39 -1.08
CA MET A 2 47.61 -7.56 -0.41
C MET A 2 46.61 -6.91 -1.39
N GLU A 3 47.08 -6.47 -2.55
CA GLU A 3 46.24 -5.79 -3.57
C GLU A 3 45.15 -6.69 -4.15
N THR A 4 45.44 -7.97 -4.33
CA THR A 4 44.46 -8.96 -4.83
C THR A 4 43.33 -9.20 -3.84
N HIS A 5 43.60 -9.08 -2.54
CA HIS A 5 42.57 -9.24 -1.51
C HIS A 5 41.62 -8.02 -1.49
N LEU A 6 42.16 -6.81 -1.63
CA LEU A 6 41.37 -5.57 -1.69
C LEU A 6 40.42 -5.56 -2.90
N ILE A 7 40.90 -6.02 -4.06
CA ILE A 7 40.08 -6.14 -5.27
C ILE A 7 38.97 -7.18 -5.08
N GLN A 8 39.27 -8.32 -4.45
CA GLN A 8 38.27 -9.36 -4.17
C GLN A 8 37.20 -8.87 -3.19
N THR A 9 37.57 -8.22 -2.10
CA THR A 9 36.61 -7.66 -1.13
C THR A 9 35.70 -6.63 -1.80
N LYS A 10 36.26 -5.73 -2.62
CA LYS A 10 35.46 -4.73 -3.32
C LYS A 10 34.52 -5.32 -4.36
N LEU A 11 34.95 -6.39 -5.04
CA LEU A 11 34.12 -7.12 -5.99
C LEU A 11 32.93 -7.80 -5.29
N GLU A 12 33.13 -8.37 -4.10
CA GLU A 12 32.05 -8.99 -3.33
C GLU A 12 31.05 -7.96 -2.79
N GLU A 13 31.50 -6.77 -2.38
CA GLU A 13 30.62 -5.65 -2.04
C GLU A 13 29.75 -5.23 -3.23
N LEU A 14 30.35 -5.10 -4.41
CA LEU A 14 29.64 -4.67 -5.62
C LEU A 14 28.64 -5.73 -6.10
N LYS A 15 29.01 -7.02 -6.00
CA LYS A 15 28.08 -8.13 -6.28
C LYS A 15 26.88 -8.07 -5.33
N LYS A 16 27.11 -7.82 -4.04
CA LYS A 16 26.05 -7.68 -3.05
C LYS A 16 25.10 -6.53 -3.41
N GLU A 17 25.64 -5.38 -3.80
CA GLU A 17 24.84 -4.23 -4.24
C GLU A 17 23.98 -4.54 -5.47
N VAL A 18 24.52 -5.29 -6.43
CA VAL A 18 23.77 -5.75 -7.61
C VAL A 18 22.64 -6.70 -7.20
N PHE A 19 22.89 -7.64 -6.28
CA PHE A 19 21.84 -8.54 -5.78
C PHE A 19 20.74 -7.79 -5.04
N ASP A 20 21.12 -6.85 -4.16
CA ASP A 20 20.17 -6.00 -3.43
C ASP A 20 19.31 -5.18 -4.41
N TYR A 21 19.90 -4.69 -5.50
CA TYR A 21 19.17 -3.97 -6.54
C TYR A 21 18.21 -4.86 -7.34
N ILE A 22 18.63 -6.08 -7.68
CA ILE A 22 17.78 -7.07 -8.35
C ILE A 22 16.59 -7.43 -7.44
N ASP A 23 16.83 -7.70 -6.15
CA ASP A 23 15.78 -7.98 -5.17
C ASP A 23 14.80 -6.80 -5.04
N PHE A 24 15.31 -5.58 -5.00
CA PHE A 24 14.47 -4.38 -5.01
C PHE A 24 13.58 -4.29 -6.26
N LEU A 25 14.12 -4.55 -7.46
CA LEU A 25 13.36 -4.52 -8.70
C LEU A 25 12.27 -5.61 -8.73
N ILE A 26 12.61 -6.81 -8.26
CA ILE A 26 11.67 -7.91 -8.07
C ILE A 26 10.53 -7.48 -7.13
N MET A 27 10.84 -6.97 -5.94
CA MET A 27 9.83 -6.52 -4.98
C MET A 27 8.96 -5.38 -5.54
N LYS A 28 9.56 -4.46 -6.31
CA LYS A 28 8.83 -3.36 -6.96
C LYS A 28 7.84 -3.88 -8.01
N GLN A 29 8.24 -4.86 -8.81
CA GLN A 29 7.37 -5.49 -9.81
C GLN A 29 6.22 -6.25 -9.14
N TYR A 30 6.50 -7.01 -8.07
CA TYR A 30 5.47 -7.75 -7.32
C TYR A 30 4.50 -6.82 -6.57
N LYS A 31 4.99 -5.72 -5.98
CA LYS A 31 4.12 -4.69 -5.34
C LYS A 31 3.29 -3.90 -6.35
N GLY A 32 3.71 -3.81 -7.61
CA GLY A 32 2.94 -3.21 -8.69
C GLY A 32 1.80 -4.09 -9.23
N GLY A 33 1.74 -5.36 -8.84
CA GLY A 33 0.92 -6.40 -9.49
C GLY A 33 -0.58 -6.35 -9.23
N LYS A 34 -1.06 -5.63 -8.21
CA LYS A 34 -2.48 -5.40 -8.00
C LYS A 34 -2.66 -4.03 -7.38
N LYS A 35 -2.73 -3.00 -8.22
CA LYS A 35 -3.55 -1.84 -7.84
C LYS A 35 -4.96 -2.39 -7.78
N GLU A 36 -5.41 -2.80 -6.59
CA GLU A 36 -6.84 -2.96 -6.35
C GLU A 36 -7.46 -1.67 -6.86
N LYS A 37 -8.29 -1.80 -7.90
CA LYS A 37 -9.03 -0.65 -8.40
C LYS A 37 -9.77 -0.12 -7.19
N PHE A 38 -9.63 1.17 -6.89
CA PHE A 38 -10.36 1.77 -5.79
C PHE A 38 -11.85 1.51 -6.03
N THR A 39 -12.44 0.63 -5.23
CA THR A 39 -13.85 0.27 -5.38
C THR A 39 -14.67 1.16 -4.47
N PHE A 40 -15.77 1.69 -5.03
CA PHE A 40 -16.76 2.46 -4.29
C PHE A 40 -17.86 1.54 -3.77
N ASP A 41 -17.52 0.32 -3.34
CA ASP A 41 -18.51 -0.70 -2.94
C ASP A 41 -19.32 -0.29 -1.70
N TRP A 42 -18.80 0.68 -0.93
CA TRP A 42 -19.50 1.30 0.18
C TRP A 42 -20.51 2.39 -0.25
N ALA A 43 -20.35 2.95 -1.45
CA ALA A 43 -21.19 4.04 -1.93
C ALA A 43 -22.62 3.53 -2.14
N GLY A 44 -23.58 4.20 -1.50
CA GLY A 44 -24.98 3.77 -1.53
C GLY A 44 -25.30 2.60 -0.59
N GLY A 45 -24.39 2.16 0.29
CA GLY A 45 -24.68 1.11 1.27
C GLY A 45 -25.80 1.43 2.27
N LEU A 46 -26.23 2.69 2.36
CA LEU A 46 -27.36 3.15 3.19
C LEU A 46 -28.57 3.60 2.36
N SER A 47 -28.63 3.25 1.07
CA SER A 47 -29.72 3.65 0.18
C SER A 47 -31.09 3.21 0.72
N ASP A 48 -31.16 2.02 1.32
CA ASP A 48 -32.40 1.46 1.86
C ASP A 48 -32.93 2.25 3.06
N LEU A 49 -32.08 3.02 3.74
CA LEU A 49 -32.49 3.85 4.88
C LEU A 49 -33.03 5.21 4.44
N LYS A 50 -32.88 5.59 3.17
CA LYS A 50 -33.35 6.87 2.63
C LYS A 50 -34.87 7.00 2.71
N GLU A 51 -35.61 5.90 2.62
CA GLU A 51 -37.07 5.88 2.79
C GLU A 51 -37.50 5.86 4.26
N LYS A 52 -36.60 5.44 5.16
CA LYS A 52 -36.87 5.28 6.59
C LYS A 52 -36.52 6.50 7.43
N TYR A 53 -35.55 7.31 6.98
CA TYR A 53 -35.08 8.46 7.72
C TYR A 53 -34.84 9.66 6.81
N THR A 54 -35.35 10.80 7.24
CA THR A 54 -35.02 12.10 6.67
C THR A 54 -33.69 12.63 7.22
N SER A 55 -33.05 13.54 6.49
CA SER A 55 -31.81 14.18 6.93
C SER A 55 -31.96 14.90 8.28
N VAL A 56 -33.15 15.43 8.57
CA VAL A 56 -33.46 16.16 9.81
C VAL A 56 -33.58 15.20 11.00
N GLU A 57 -34.23 14.04 10.83
CA GLU A 57 -34.32 13.03 11.89
C GLU A 57 -32.94 12.47 12.26
N LEU A 58 -32.07 12.25 11.27
CA LEU A 58 -30.69 11.83 11.51
C LEU A 58 -29.91 12.88 12.28
N GLN A 59 -30.11 14.17 11.97
CA GLN A 59 -29.48 15.26 12.70
C GLN A 59 -29.91 15.29 14.17
N HIS A 60 -31.20 15.12 14.46
CA HIS A 60 -31.68 15.05 15.85
C HIS A 60 -31.09 13.86 16.61
N LYS A 61 -31.09 12.66 16.02
CA LYS A 61 -30.48 11.47 16.64
C LYS A 61 -28.98 11.65 16.90
N ALA A 62 -28.26 12.31 15.99
CA ALA A 62 -26.83 12.58 16.17
C ALA A 62 -26.56 13.53 17.36
N MET A 63 -27.47 14.48 17.62
CA MET A 63 -27.39 15.37 18.77
C MET A 63 -27.68 14.66 20.09
N GLU A 64 -28.52 13.62 20.07
CA GLU A 64 -28.83 12.78 21.25
C GLU A 64 -27.67 11.84 21.64
N TRP A 65 -26.84 11.43 20.68
CA TRP A 65 -25.70 10.53 20.92
C TRP A 65 -24.41 11.22 21.36
N ARG A 66 -24.46 12.54 21.54
CA ARG A 66 -23.32 13.37 21.94
C ARG A 66 -23.26 13.54 23.45
#